data_AF-A0A090YR84-F1
#
_entry.id   AF-A0A090YR84-F1
#
_cell.length_a   1.000
_cell.length_b   1.000
_cell.length_c   1.000
_cell.angle_alpha   90.00
_cell.angle_beta   90.00
_cell.angle_gamma   90.00
#
_symmetry.space_group_name_H-M   'P 1'
#
loop_
_entity.id
_entity.type
_entity.pdbx_description
1 polymer ?
#
loop_
_entity_poly.entity_id
_entity_poly.type
_entity_poly.pdbx_seq_one_letter_code
_entity_poly.pdbx_strand_id
1 'polypeptide(L)'
;MNVCTKCGCKLEDGVQFCQNCGMKRGNPIIKKQKMNKGTKIWIILLSLFIIAIVGLYMYGSSYYSQEAQLDRIITVLQEKDGDQLVDMITTDDPGVVVNRESVMPLFSYIKENPSYVSELKAYIKQGQKKNGIEGVDFSVTKDGAYFFLFDRYKLKTKTYYATLLTNEKDTVLKVNGKELDKTNDKDFEKQYGPFLPGIQIFQSEFKSEYAKLAREEKVVLMKQNQKNVTVDLTLKGQYITVQTNAPDATLYVNQKPVTTLTGEEMTWGPVSTDGSVSIYLERNGENGRETTKMENVTNSLTYNLPFQKKSTEKTVVYNVSPQVTTQYVYNGFFFPDSDIRKLTSADLRYLSKEQLKIARNEIYARHGYIFQTEDMQAYFSKQSWYREKPYYTGALSDIEAYNVELIKSKE
;
A
#
# COMPACT_ATOMS: atom_id res chain seq x y z
N MET A 1 -25.10 9.05 97.01
CA MET A 1 -24.50 9.21 98.35
C MET A 1 -23.95 7.87 98.77
N ASN A 2 -22.67 7.78 99.17
CA ASN A 2 -22.02 6.52 99.58
C ASN A 2 -22.19 6.28 101.08
N VAL A 3 -23.44 6.12 101.53
CA VAL A 3 -23.79 5.78 102.92
C VAL A 3 -24.87 4.72 102.92
N CYS A 4 -24.75 3.75 103.81
CA CYS A 4 -25.70 2.65 103.93
C CYS A 4 -26.98 3.11 104.66
N THR A 5 -28.13 2.81 104.08
CA THR A 5 -29.46 3.21 104.57
C THR A 5 -29.90 2.53 105.87
N LYS A 6 -29.15 1.53 106.38
CA LYS A 6 -29.43 0.84 107.65
C LYS A 6 -28.56 1.32 108.82
N CYS A 7 -27.25 1.52 108.60
CA CYS A 7 -26.29 1.91 109.66
C CYS A 7 -25.88 3.40 109.61
N GLY A 8 -26.22 4.14 108.54
CA GLY A 8 -25.65 5.47 108.28
C GLY A 8 -24.16 5.47 107.90
N CYS A 9 -23.49 4.32 107.98
CA CYS A 9 -22.05 4.18 107.79
C CYS A 9 -21.62 4.33 106.32
N LYS A 10 -20.46 4.97 106.10
CA LYS A 10 -19.92 5.28 104.76
C LYS A 10 -19.52 3.98 104.06
N LEU A 11 -19.90 3.84 102.80
CA LEU A 11 -19.59 2.67 101.97
C LEU A 11 -18.37 2.95 101.09
N GLU A 12 -17.47 1.98 100.99
CA GLU A 12 -16.42 1.98 99.96
C GLU A 12 -17.04 1.85 98.56
N ASP A 13 -16.28 2.25 97.54
CA ASP A 13 -16.72 2.12 96.15
C ASP A 13 -16.60 0.66 95.66
N GLY A 14 -17.57 0.22 94.86
CA GLY A 14 -17.64 -1.14 94.33
C GLY A 14 -18.24 -2.21 95.25
N VAL A 15 -18.36 -1.99 96.57
CA VAL A 15 -18.86 -3.04 97.48
C VAL A 15 -20.35 -3.36 97.29
N GLN A 16 -20.68 -4.65 97.14
CA GLN A 16 -22.04 -5.20 96.95
C GLN A 16 -22.86 -5.26 98.25
N PHE A 17 -22.20 -5.27 99.40
CA PHE A 17 -22.82 -5.36 100.74
C PHE A 17 -22.18 -4.34 101.67
N CYS A 18 -22.94 -3.87 102.66
CA CYS A 18 -22.42 -3.02 103.72
C CYS A 18 -21.48 -3.83 104.62
N GLN A 19 -20.21 -3.42 104.69
CA GLN A 19 -19.15 -4.09 105.45
C GLN A 19 -19.42 -4.15 106.96
N ASN A 20 -20.27 -3.26 107.50
CA ASN A 20 -20.60 -3.21 108.93
C ASN A 20 -21.89 -3.98 109.28
N CYS A 21 -22.94 -3.88 108.46
CA CYS A 21 -24.28 -4.39 108.82
C CYS A 21 -24.88 -5.43 107.86
N GLY A 22 -24.10 -5.92 106.90
CA GLY A 22 -24.47 -6.99 105.96
C GLY A 22 -25.57 -6.64 104.95
N MET A 23 -26.16 -5.43 105.00
CA MET A 23 -27.22 -5.03 104.07
C MET A 23 -26.69 -5.01 102.64
N LYS A 24 -27.33 -5.76 101.74
CA LYS A 24 -27.05 -5.73 100.30
C LYS A 24 -27.29 -4.32 99.76
N ARG A 25 -26.29 -3.74 99.10
CA ARG A 25 -26.40 -2.47 98.40
C ARG A 25 -27.36 -2.69 97.23
N GLY A 26 -28.47 -1.96 97.20
CA GLY A 26 -29.32 -1.93 96.00
C GLY A 26 -28.48 -1.53 94.80
N ASN A 27 -28.65 -2.20 93.66
CA ASN A 27 -27.84 -1.98 92.46
C ASN A 27 -27.70 -0.47 92.21
N PRO A 28 -26.47 0.06 92.04
CA PRO A 28 -26.31 1.48 91.77
C PRO A 28 -27.12 1.81 90.51
N ILE A 29 -28.08 2.74 90.65
CA ILE A 29 -28.87 3.20 89.52
C ILE A 29 -27.90 3.97 88.62
N ILE A 30 -27.33 3.27 87.65
CA ILE A 30 -26.58 3.87 86.55
C ILE A 30 -27.60 4.76 85.82
N LYS A 31 -27.62 6.05 86.18
CA LYS A 31 -28.32 7.08 85.42
C LYS A 31 -27.65 7.11 84.05
N LYS A 32 -28.15 6.31 83.10
CA LYS A 32 -27.82 6.44 81.68
C LYS A 32 -27.98 7.91 81.34
N GLN A 33 -26.86 8.60 81.10
CA GLN A 33 -26.90 10.01 80.70
C GLN A 33 -27.79 10.08 79.46
N LYS A 34 -28.92 10.78 79.57
CA LYS A 34 -29.83 10.97 78.44
C LYS A 34 -29.11 11.84 77.42
N MET A 35 -28.49 11.19 76.46
CA MET A 35 -27.77 11.81 75.35
C MET A 35 -28.63 12.92 74.73
N ASN A 36 -28.06 14.11 74.60
CA ASN A 36 -28.77 15.33 74.19
C ASN A 36 -29.51 15.08 72.86
N LYS A 37 -30.70 15.68 72.69
CA LYS A 37 -31.53 15.54 71.48
C LYS A 37 -30.72 15.88 70.22
N GLY A 38 -29.91 16.95 70.26
CA GLY A 38 -29.01 17.32 69.15
C GLY A 38 -28.00 16.22 68.82
N THR A 39 -27.30 15.66 69.83
CA THR A 39 -26.33 14.57 69.66
C THR A 39 -26.98 13.30 69.10
N LYS A 40 -28.21 12.97 69.52
CA LYS A 40 -28.98 11.85 68.94
C LYS A 40 -29.30 12.06 67.46
N ILE A 41 -29.79 13.25 67.11
CA ILE A 41 -30.10 13.59 65.71
C ILE A 41 -28.83 13.55 64.86
N TRP A 42 -27.72 14.10 65.37
CA TRP A 42 -26.43 14.09 64.67
C TRP A 42 -25.89 12.67 64.45
N ILE A 43 -25.98 11.78 65.44
CA ILE A 43 -25.59 10.37 65.29
C ILE A 43 -26.48 9.66 64.25
N ILE A 44 -27.80 9.88 64.26
CA ILE A 44 -28.70 9.30 63.26
C ILE A 44 -28.35 9.79 61.85
N LEU A 45 -28.13 11.09 61.67
CA LEU A 45 -27.72 11.68 60.39
C LEU A 45 -26.36 11.16 59.93
N LEU A 46 -25.39 11.03 60.84
CA LEU A 46 -24.08 10.45 60.55
C LEU A 46 -24.18 8.98 60.14
N SER A 47 -25.01 8.18 60.83
CA SER A 47 -25.26 6.78 60.45
C SER A 47 -25.92 6.67 59.07
N LEU A 48 -26.93 7.51 58.78
CA LEU A 48 -27.57 7.55 57.45
C LEU A 48 -26.57 7.96 56.35
N PHE A 49 -25.72 8.94 56.62
CA PHE A 49 -24.66 9.38 55.71
C PHE A 49 -23.62 8.29 55.43
N ILE A 50 -23.19 7.56 56.47
CA ILE A 50 -22.29 6.40 56.32
C ILE A 50 -22.96 5.31 55.50
N ILE A 51 -24.23 4.97 55.76
CA ILE A 51 -24.98 3.97 54.98
C ILE A 51 -25.08 4.39 53.50
N ALA A 52 -25.34 5.67 53.22
CA ALA A 52 -25.36 6.20 51.86
C ALA A 52 -24.00 6.10 51.17
N ILE A 53 -22.90 6.41 51.87
CA ILE A 53 -21.53 6.23 51.36
C ILE A 53 -21.23 4.77 51.06
N VAL A 54 -21.57 3.84 51.96
CA VAL A 54 -21.35 2.39 51.72
C VAL A 54 -22.18 1.91 50.53
N GLY A 55 -23.45 2.34 50.40
CA GLY A 55 -24.29 2.03 49.25
C GLY A 55 -23.72 2.55 47.93
N LEU A 56 -23.27 3.81 47.89
CA LEU A 56 -22.61 4.41 46.73
C LEU A 56 -21.29 3.71 46.39
N TYR A 57 -20.50 3.33 47.40
CA TYR A 57 -19.26 2.58 47.20
C TYR A 57 -19.51 1.16 46.65
N MET A 58 -20.52 0.45 47.16
CA MET A 58 -20.91 -0.87 46.64
C MET A 58 -21.42 -0.78 45.20
N TYR A 59 -22.27 0.21 44.90
CA TYR A 59 -22.73 0.47 43.53
C TYR A 59 -21.55 0.81 42.60
N GLY A 60 -20.67 1.72 43.02
CA GLY A 60 -19.46 2.08 42.27
C GLY A 60 -18.53 0.89 42.04
N SER A 61 -18.29 0.06 43.06
CA SER A 61 -17.46 -1.15 42.95
C SER A 61 -18.02 -2.15 41.95
N SER A 62 -19.35 -2.24 41.82
CA SER A 62 -20.01 -3.07 40.80
C SER A 62 -19.92 -2.43 39.41
N TYR A 63 -20.32 -1.16 39.27
CA TYR A 63 -20.39 -0.44 38.00
C TYR A 63 -19.01 -0.20 37.36
N TYR A 64 -17.99 0.06 38.17
CA TYR A 64 -16.59 0.22 37.77
C TYR A 64 -15.78 -1.08 37.96
N SER A 65 -16.41 -2.23 38.15
CA SER A 65 -15.69 -3.51 38.05
C SER A 65 -15.06 -3.69 36.66
N GLN A 66 -13.96 -4.45 36.59
CA GLN A 66 -13.29 -4.75 35.32
C GLN A 66 -14.27 -5.41 34.33
N GLU A 67 -15.10 -6.35 34.79
CA GLU A 67 -16.09 -7.02 33.94
C GLU A 67 -17.16 -6.04 33.40
N ALA A 68 -17.74 -5.19 34.25
CA ALA A 68 -18.74 -4.21 33.82
C ALA A 68 -18.17 -3.16 32.85
N GLN A 69 -16.90 -2.75 33.03
CA GLN A 69 -16.21 -1.87 32.08
C GLN A 69 -15.96 -2.58 30.74
N LEU A 70 -15.52 -3.83 30.76
CA LEU A 70 -15.27 -4.61 29.55
C LEU A 70 -16.54 -4.92 28.77
N ASP A 71 -17.64 -5.26 29.44
CA ASP A 71 -18.92 -5.47 28.77
C ASP A 71 -19.40 -4.18 28.07
N ARG A 72 -19.16 -2.98 28.65
CA ARG A 72 -19.41 -1.69 27.97
C ARG A 72 -18.51 -1.48 26.74
N ILE A 73 -17.20 -1.73 26.85
CA ILE A 73 -16.26 -1.63 25.71
C ILE A 73 -16.69 -2.57 24.57
N ILE A 74 -17.12 -3.78 24.90
CA ILE A 74 -17.62 -4.75 23.93
C ILE A 74 -18.92 -4.27 23.28
N THR A 75 -19.88 -3.71 24.02
CA THR A 75 -21.10 -3.11 23.45
C THR A 75 -20.75 -2.00 22.46
N VAL A 76 -19.86 -1.07 22.83
CA VAL A 76 -19.39 0.03 21.95
C VAL A 76 -18.76 -0.52 20.66
N LEU A 77 -17.97 -1.60 20.74
CA LEU A 77 -17.40 -2.28 19.56
C LEU A 77 -18.46 -2.98 18.67
N GLN A 78 -19.53 -3.52 19.26
CA GLN A 78 -20.63 -4.15 18.52
C GLN A 78 -21.48 -3.10 17.77
N GLU A 79 -21.83 -2.02 18.48
CA GLU A 79 -22.61 -0.88 17.99
C GLU A 79 -21.80 -0.01 17.00
N LYS A 80 -20.46 -0.11 17.04
CA LYS A 80 -19.50 0.65 16.21
C LYS A 80 -19.53 2.15 16.52
N ASP A 81 -19.74 2.50 17.79
CA ASP A 81 -19.71 3.88 18.27
C ASP A 81 -18.25 4.34 18.40
N GLY A 82 -17.76 5.02 17.36
CA GLY A 82 -16.41 5.56 17.33
C GLY A 82 -16.18 6.74 18.27
N ASP A 83 -17.24 7.44 18.66
CA ASP A 83 -17.14 8.62 19.52
C ASP A 83 -16.94 8.21 20.97
N GLN A 84 -17.63 7.16 21.43
CA GLN A 84 -17.36 6.51 22.73
C GLN A 84 -16.06 5.69 22.76
N LEU A 85 -15.69 5.03 21.65
CA LEU A 85 -14.55 4.11 21.64
C LEU A 85 -13.20 4.81 21.86
N VAL A 86 -13.06 6.07 21.42
CA VAL A 86 -11.83 6.86 21.57
C VAL A 86 -11.39 6.97 23.03
N ASP A 87 -12.32 7.24 23.95
CA ASP A 87 -12.03 7.33 25.40
C ASP A 87 -11.74 5.97 26.07
N MET A 88 -12.03 4.87 25.37
CA MET A 88 -11.90 3.50 25.86
C MET A 88 -10.68 2.76 25.31
N ILE A 89 -9.99 3.33 24.30
CA ILE A 89 -8.77 2.77 23.72
C ILE A 89 -7.51 3.48 24.26
N THR A 90 -6.41 2.74 24.33
CA THR A 90 -5.06 3.27 24.49
C THR A 90 -4.09 2.46 23.63
N THR A 91 -2.89 2.95 23.37
CA THR A 91 -1.93 2.37 22.41
C THR A 91 -0.68 1.81 23.11
N ASP A 92 0.11 1.02 22.41
CA ASP A 92 1.46 0.64 22.85
C ASP A 92 2.54 1.68 22.49
N ASP A 93 2.23 2.57 21.55
CA ASP A 93 3.03 3.76 21.20
C ASP A 93 2.32 5.05 21.68
N PRO A 94 2.92 5.85 22.58
CA PRO A 94 2.30 7.06 23.14
C PRO A 94 2.25 8.26 22.17
N GLY A 95 2.92 8.19 21.02
CA GLY A 95 2.85 9.24 19.99
C GLY A 95 1.55 9.21 19.16
N VAL A 96 0.72 8.18 19.33
CA VAL A 96 -0.47 7.97 18.49
C VAL A 96 -1.69 8.70 19.04
N VAL A 97 -2.24 9.60 18.24
CA VAL A 97 -3.50 10.27 18.53
C VAL A 97 -4.67 9.33 18.20
N VAL A 98 -5.26 8.73 19.23
CA VAL A 98 -6.52 8.00 19.10
C VAL A 98 -7.65 9.03 18.89
N ASN A 99 -8.33 8.92 17.75
CA ASN A 99 -9.47 9.75 17.37
C ASN A 99 -10.50 8.93 16.57
N ARG A 100 -11.67 9.53 16.30
CA ARG A 100 -12.80 8.87 15.60
C ARG A 100 -12.39 8.21 14.29
N GLU A 101 -11.53 8.86 13.50
CA GLU A 101 -11.11 8.38 12.19
C GLU A 101 -10.13 7.20 12.31
N SER A 102 -9.20 7.27 13.27
CA SER A 102 -8.22 6.22 13.55
C SER A 102 -8.85 4.87 13.94
N VAL A 103 -10.07 4.89 14.51
CA VAL A 103 -10.80 3.68 14.91
C VAL A 103 -11.77 3.16 13.83
N MET A 104 -12.09 3.93 12.78
CA MET A 104 -12.96 3.46 11.69
C MET A 104 -12.44 2.19 10.97
N PRO A 105 -11.13 2.03 10.71
CA PRO A 105 -10.55 0.79 10.19
C PRO A 105 -10.92 -0.48 10.98
N LEU A 106 -11.04 -0.38 12.31
CA LEU A 106 -11.46 -1.49 13.17
C LEU A 106 -12.93 -1.86 12.93
N PHE A 107 -13.80 -0.87 12.77
CA PHE A 107 -15.21 -1.10 12.48
C PHE A 107 -15.45 -1.69 11.10
N SER A 108 -14.64 -1.31 10.11
CA SER A 108 -14.61 -1.97 8.80
C SER A 108 -14.26 -3.45 8.93
N TYR A 109 -13.23 -3.79 9.73
CA TYR A 109 -12.89 -5.18 10.03
C TYR A 109 -14.02 -5.93 10.73
N ILE A 110 -14.64 -5.34 11.77
CA ILE A 110 -15.76 -5.93 12.52
C ILE A 110 -16.99 -6.17 11.63
N LYS A 111 -17.26 -5.26 10.69
CA LYS A 111 -18.35 -5.40 9.73
C LYS A 111 -18.15 -6.61 8.81
N GLU A 112 -16.92 -6.88 8.42
CA GLU A 112 -16.55 -8.01 7.56
C GLU A 112 -16.30 -9.32 8.33
N ASN A 113 -16.06 -9.23 9.64
CA ASN A 113 -15.80 -10.37 10.53
C ASN A 113 -16.75 -10.33 11.75
N PRO A 114 -18.05 -10.66 11.60
CA PRO A 114 -19.06 -10.45 12.66
C PRO A 114 -18.79 -11.20 13.96
N SER A 115 -18.06 -12.33 13.93
CA SER A 115 -17.68 -13.11 15.11
C SER A 115 -16.54 -12.48 15.93
N TYR A 116 -15.79 -11.53 15.36
CA TYR A 116 -14.57 -10.99 15.98
C TYR A 116 -14.79 -10.41 17.37
N VAL A 117 -15.87 -9.67 17.58
CA VAL A 117 -16.12 -9.02 18.87
C VAL A 117 -16.52 -10.04 19.95
N SER A 118 -17.21 -11.12 19.58
CA SER A 118 -17.48 -12.24 20.50
C SER A 118 -16.23 -13.08 20.80
N GLU A 119 -15.35 -13.29 19.82
CA GLU A 119 -14.04 -13.93 20.01
C GLU A 119 -13.16 -13.12 20.96
N LEU A 120 -13.08 -11.80 20.74
CA LEU A 120 -12.34 -10.87 21.60
C LEU A 120 -12.90 -10.86 23.04
N LYS A 121 -14.23 -10.85 23.21
CA LYS A 121 -14.89 -10.99 24.52
C LYS A 121 -14.47 -12.29 25.22
N ALA A 122 -14.51 -13.41 24.51
CA ALA A 122 -14.15 -14.71 25.06
C ALA A 122 -12.66 -14.79 25.45
N TYR A 123 -11.77 -14.26 24.61
CA TYR A 123 -10.33 -14.19 24.89
C TYR A 123 -10.03 -13.38 26.16
N ILE A 124 -10.64 -12.19 26.28
CA ILE A 124 -10.46 -11.32 27.44
C ILE A 124 -10.99 -11.99 28.70
N LYS A 125 -12.20 -12.59 28.70
CA LYS A 125 -12.76 -13.26 29.88
C LYS A 125 -11.97 -14.52 30.29
N GLN A 126 -11.24 -15.17 29.37
CA GLN A 126 -10.36 -16.32 29.67
C GLN A 126 -8.97 -15.93 30.23
N GLY A 127 -8.72 -14.63 30.48
CA GLY A 127 -7.50 -14.17 31.15
C GLY A 127 -6.21 -14.48 30.38
N GLN A 128 -6.29 -14.46 29.04
CA GLN A 128 -5.18 -14.73 28.12
C GLN A 128 -4.54 -16.14 28.19
N LYS A 129 -5.10 -17.08 28.97
CA LYS A 129 -4.50 -18.42 29.25
C LYS A 129 -4.61 -19.47 28.13
N LYS A 130 -4.64 -19.07 26.85
CA LYS A 130 -4.57 -20.01 25.71
C LYS A 130 -3.24 -19.89 24.97
N ASN A 131 -2.42 -20.93 25.05
CA ASN A 131 -1.17 -21.10 24.27
C ASN A 131 -1.44 -21.40 22.78
N GLY A 132 -2.23 -20.54 22.12
CA GLY A 132 -2.68 -20.78 20.75
C GLY A 132 -3.44 -19.62 20.11
N ILE A 133 -3.26 -18.40 20.63
CA ILE A 133 -3.72 -17.18 19.95
C ILE A 133 -2.52 -16.23 19.82
N GLU A 134 -1.59 -16.62 18.95
CA GLU A 134 -0.75 -15.65 18.27
C GLU A 134 -1.67 -14.67 17.52
N GLY A 135 -1.31 -13.38 17.49
CA GLY A 135 -2.07 -12.38 16.73
C GLY A 135 -3.32 -11.79 17.41
N VAL A 136 -3.37 -11.63 18.74
CA VAL A 136 -4.33 -10.66 19.32
C VAL A 136 -3.71 -9.26 19.35
N ASP A 137 -4.41 -8.30 18.76
CA ASP A 137 -3.99 -6.88 18.66
C ASP A 137 -4.43 -6.03 19.84
N PHE A 138 -5.28 -6.59 20.71
CA PHE A 138 -5.92 -5.90 21.82
C PHE A 138 -5.73 -6.65 23.14
N SER A 139 -5.57 -5.89 24.20
CA SER A 139 -5.37 -6.35 25.57
C SER A 139 -6.10 -5.41 26.54
N VAL A 140 -6.33 -5.83 27.77
CA VAL A 140 -6.94 -4.97 28.79
C VAL A 140 -5.84 -4.40 29.66
N THR A 141 -5.86 -3.09 29.89
CA THR A 141 -4.93 -2.43 30.81
C THR A 141 -5.64 -1.49 31.76
N LYS A 142 -5.04 -1.23 32.92
CA LYS A 142 -5.49 -0.22 33.87
C LYS A 142 -4.87 1.12 33.48
N ASP A 143 -5.70 2.10 33.18
CA ASP A 143 -5.31 3.46 32.78
C ASP A 143 -6.11 4.49 33.58
N GLY A 144 -5.56 4.87 34.74
CA GLY A 144 -6.16 5.82 35.68
C GLY A 144 -7.19 5.21 36.65
N ALA A 145 -7.99 6.08 37.27
CA ALA A 145 -9.05 5.71 38.19
C ALA A 145 -10.22 6.71 38.15
N TYR A 146 -11.45 6.21 38.27
CA TYR A 146 -12.66 7.01 38.50
C TYR A 146 -12.75 7.42 39.97
N PHE A 147 -12.97 8.72 40.22
CA PHE A 147 -13.09 9.32 41.56
C PHE A 147 -11.94 8.97 42.53
N PHE A 148 -10.76 8.63 42.01
CA PHE A 148 -9.59 8.12 42.76
C PHE A 148 -9.83 6.80 43.52
N LEU A 149 -10.98 6.14 43.36
CA LEU A 149 -11.39 4.97 44.13
C LEU A 149 -11.54 3.69 43.28
N PHE A 150 -11.90 3.82 42.00
CA PHE A 150 -12.20 2.68 41.15
C PHE A 150 -11.29 2.66 39.93
N ASP A 151 -10.61 1.54 39.68
CA ASP A 151 -9.70 1.37 38.57
C ASP A 151 -10.39 1.63 37.22
N ARG A 152 -9.81 2.49 36.36
CA ARG A 152 -10.30 2.67 34.99
C ARG A 152 -9.56 1.69 34.09
N TYR A 153 -10.31 0.91 33.31
CA TYR A 153 -9.76 -0.03 32.34
C TYR A 153 -9.95 0.49 30.93
N LYS A 154 -8.95 0.29 30.08
CA LYS A 154 -8.98 0.58 28.65
C LYS A 154 -8.52 -0.63 27.84
N LEU A 155 -8.95 -0.65 26.59
CA LEU A 155 -8.49 -1.60 25.59
C LEU A 155 -7.17 -1.09 25.00
N LYS A 156 -6.04 -1.66 25.47
CA LYS A 156 -4.71 -1.36 24.93
C LYS A 156 -4.49 -2.10 23.63
N THR A 157 -4.19 -1.36 22.57
CA THR A 157 -4.01 -1.88 21.21
C THR A 157 -2.57 -1.77 20.70
N LYS A 158 -2.18 -2.67 19.80
CA LYS A 158 -0.90 -2.62 19.06
C LYS A 158 -0.99 -1.64 17.90
N THR A 159 0.11 -0.95 17.61
CA THR A 159 0.24 -0.13 16.40
C THR A 159 0.97 -0.86 15.27
N TYR A 160 0.58 -0.52 14.04
CA TYR A 160 1.08 -1.08 12.78
C TYR A 160 1.60 0.00 11.83
N TYR A 161 2.50 -0.37 10.94
CA TYR A 161 3.07 0.49 9.91
C TYR A 161 2.80 -0.12 8.52
N ALA A 162 2.84 0.71 7.49
CA ALA A 162 2.78 0.28 6.11
C ALA A 162 3.89 0.95 5.28
N THR A 163 4.70 0.16 4.57
CA THR A 163 5.61 0.67 3.54
C THR A 163 4.87 0.68 2.21
N LEU A 164 4.68 1.86 1.63
CA LEU A 164 4.01 2.00 0.34
C LEU A 164 5.06 2.08 -0.77
N LEU A 165 4.88 1.26 -1.82
CA LEU A 165 5.70 1.23 -3.02
C LEU A 165 4.90 1.74 -4.23
N THR A 166 5.48 2.59 -5.09
CA THR A 166 4.88 2.90 -6.40
C THR A 166 5.92 3.39 -7.42
N ASN A 167 5.56 3.33 -8.70
CA ASN A 167 6.45 3.47 -9.85
C ASN A 167 6.39 4.83 -10.57
N GLU A 168 5.70 5.82 -10.01
CA GLU A 168 5.50 7.12 -10.67
C GLU A 168 5.68 8.30 -9.71
N LYS A 169 6.43 9.28 -10.18
CA LYS A 169 6.60 10.59 -9.55
C LYS A 169 5.33 11.43 -9.65
N ASP A 170 5.13 12.37 -8.71
CA ASP A 170 3.99 13.28 -8.64
C ASP A 170 2.62 12.56 -8.46
N THR A 171 2.67 11.31 -8.01
CA THR A 171 1.51 10.49 -7.64
C THR A 171 1.02 10.88 -6.26
N VAL A 172 -0.29 11.10 -6.12
CA VAL A 172 -0.93 11.37 -4.82
C VAL A 172 -1.20 10.05 -4.13
N LEU A 173 -0.65 9.89 -2.91
CA LEU A 173 -0.92 8.73 -2.06
C LEU A 173 -2.01 9.08 -1.05
N LYS A 174 -2.94 8.14 -0.82
CA LYS A 174 -4.04 8.30 0.14
C LYS A 174 -4.17 7.09 1.05
N VAL A 175 -4.71 7.32 2.23
CA VAL A 175 -5.18 6.28 3.16
C VAL A 175 -6.61 6.60 3.59
N ASN A 176 -7.52 5.63 3.44
CA ASN A 176 -8.95 5.76 3.72
C ASN A 176 -9.59 6.99 3.04
N GLY A 177 -9.18 7.29 1.80
CA GLY A 177 -9.64 8.44 1.02
C GLY A 177 -9.03 9.81 1.39
N LYS A 178 -8.19 9.88 2.43
CA LYS A 178 -7.45 11.11 2.80
C LYS A 178 -6.05 11.12 2.19
N GLU A 179 -5.66 12.28 1.66
CA GLU A 179 -4.30 12.52 1.18
C GLU A 179 -3.28 12.32 2.31
N LEU A 180 -2.24 11.55 2.01
CA LEU A 180 -1.21 11.10 2.94
C LEU A 180 0.16 11.69 2.57
N ASP A 181 0.52 11.66 1.28
CA ASP A 181 1.77 12.19 0.73
C ASP A 181 1.68 12.34 -0.79
N LYS A 182 2.73 12.91 -1.40
CA LYS A 182 2.92 12.93 -2.85
C LYS A 182 4.32 12.47 -3.23
N THR A 183 4.43 11.57 -4.20
CA THR A 183 5.72 10.97 -4.57
C THR A 183 6.67 11.96 -5.24
N ASN A 184 7.95 11.87 -4.91
CA ASN A 184 9.02 12.74 -5.40
C ASN A 184 9.91 12.09 -6.48
N ASP A 185 9.83 10.76 -6.62
CA ASP A 185 10.60 9.93 -7.56
C ASP A 185 9.72 8.83 -8.19
N LYS A 186 10.25 8.16 -9.23
CA LYS A 186 9.63 7.03 -9.96
C LYS A 186 9.92 5.66 -9.35
N ASP A 187 10.82 5.56 -8.37
CA ASP A 187 11.00 4.36 -7.57
C ASP A 187 10.74 4.73 -6.10
N PHE A 188 9.46 4.94 -5.79
CA PHE A 188 9.05 5.52 -4.51
C PHE A 188 8.80 4.42 -3.48
N GLU A 189 9.60 4.44 -2.40
CA GLU A 189 9.39 3.64 -1.19
C GLU A 189 9.37 4.54 0.05
N LYS A 190 8.30 4.46 0.85
CA LYS A 190 8.22 5.16 2.14
C LYS A 190 7.33 4.45 3.15
N GLN A 191 7.76 4.41 4.41
CA GLN A 191 6.99 3.87 5.54
C GLN A 191 6.09 4.95 6.16
N TYR A 192 4.85 4.57 6.46
CA TYR A 192 3.82 5.40 7.10
C TYR A 192 3.18 4.68 8.29
N GLY A 193 2.47 5.46 9.10
CA GLY A 193 1.91 5.06 10.38
C GLY A 193 2.55 5.84 11.53
N PRO A 194 2.38 5.40 12.78
CA PRO A 194 1.60 4.22 13.20
C PRO A 194 0.10 4.33 12.93
N PHE A 195 -0.50 3.21 12.53
CA PHE A 195 -1.93 2.98 12.34
C PHE A 195 -2.49 2.09 13.46
N LEU A 196 -3.76 2.31 13.84
CA LEU A 196 -4.49 1.39 14.72
C LEU A 196 -4.97 0.14 13.95
N PRO A 197 -5.26 -0.98 14.64
CA PRO A 197 -5.61 -2.21 13.96
C PRO A 197 -6.94 -2.13 13.21
N GLY A 198 -6.96 -2.59 11.97
CA GLY A 198 -8.11 -2.45 11.11
C GLY A 198 -7.86 -2.82 9.66
N ILE A 199 -8.90 -2.62 8.85
CA ILE A 199 -8.79 -2.57 7.39
C ILE A 199 -8.41 -1.15 6.99
N GLN A 200 -7.19 -0.96 6.50
CA GLN A 200 -6.77 0.27 5.84
C GLN A 200 -6.97 0.13 4.33
N ILE A 201 -7.43 1.20 3.68
CA ILE A 201 -7.51 1.28 2.22
C ILE A 201 -6.43 2.24 1.75
N PHE A 202 -5.39 1.73 1.10
CA PHE A 202 -4.30 2.54 0.55
C PHE A 202 -4.54 2.75 -0.95
N GLN A 203 -4.33 3.97 -1.43
CA GLN A 203 -4.58 4.35 -2.81
C GLN A 203 -3.40 5.14 -3.37
N SER A 204 -3.10 4.93 -4.65
CA SER A 204 -2.24 5.80 -5.46
C SER A 204 -3.05 6.38 -6.61
N GLU A 205 -2.97 7.68 -6.81
CA GLU A 205 -3.65 8.40 -7.90
C GLU A 205 -2.65 9.27 -8.66
N PHE A 206 -2.39 8.91 -9.91
CA PHE A 206 -1.58 9.70 -10.83
C PHE A 206 -2.47 10.34 -11.89
N LYS A 207 -2.26 11.65 -12.11
CA LYS A 207 -3.01 12.43 -13.10
C LYS A 207 -2.06 13.34 -13.86
N SER A 208 -1.88 13.05 -15.14
CA SER A 208 -1.23 13.94 -16.10
C SER A 208 -2.27 14.55 -17.04
N GLU A 209 -1.83 15.27 -18.07
CA GLU A 209 -2.71 15.71 -19.16
C GLU A 209 -3.13 14.55 -20.10
N TYR A 210 -2.52 13.36 -19.96
CA TYR A 210 -2.58 12.25 -20.92
C TYR A 210 -3.00 10.91 -20.31
N ALA A 211 -3.01 10.82 -18.97
CA ALA A 211 -3.44 9.65 -18.23
C ALA A 211 -4.08 10.02 -16.90
N LYS A 212 -5.05 9.20 -16.49
CA LYS A 212 -5.53 9.12 -15.11
C LYS A 212 -5.40 7.67 -14.70
N LEU A 213 -4.45 7.39 -13.82
CA LEU A 213 -4.17 6.05 -13.32
C LEU A 213 -4.47 6.04 -11.83
N ALA A 214 -5.09 4.97 -11.36
CA ALA A 214 -5.32 4.75 -9.96
C ALA A 214 -5.09 3.28 -9.61
N ARG A 215 -4.62 3.03 -8.40
CA ARG A 215 -4.61 1.71 -7.77
C ARG A 215 -5.11 1.84 -6.34
N GLU A 216 -5.85 0.84 -5.90
CA GLU A 216 -6.36 0.73 -4.53
C GLU A 216 -6.00 -0.66 -4.01
N GLU A 217 -5.44 -0.73 -2.80
CA GLU A 217 -5.11 -1.96 -2.11
C GLU A 217 -5.71 -1.95 -0.70
N LYS A 218 -6.37 -3.04 -0.35
CA LYS A 218 -7.11 -3.20 0.91
C LYS A 218 -6.30 -4.08 1.85
N VAL A 219 -5.77 -3.49 2.93
CA VAL A 219 -4.75 -4.12 3.78
C VAL A 219 -5.27 -4.31 5.20
N VAL A 220 -5.17 -5.55 5.70
CA VAL A 220 -5.54 -5.91 7.08
C VAL A 220 -4.32 -5.72 7.98
N LEU A 221 -4.22 -4.55 8.61
CA LEU A 221 -3.19 -4.23 9.61
C LEU A 221 -3.62 -4.73 10.99
N MET A 222 -3.85 -6.03 11.13
CA MET A 222 -4.14 -6.69 12.40
C MET A 222 -3.89 -8.19 12.30
N LYS A 223 -3.75 -8.89 13.43
CA LYS A 223 -3.43 -10.32 13.53
C LYS A 223 -2.12 -10.71 12.83
N GLN A 224 -1.23 -9.74 12.58
CA GLN A 224 0.05 -9.95 11.92
C GLN A 224 1.18 -10.19 12.94
N ASN A 225 2.11 -11.09 12.59
CA ASN A 225 3.35 -11.32 13.36
C ASN A 225 4.36 -10.17 13.19
N GLN A 226 4.36 -9.52 12.02
CA GLN A 226 5.18 -8.33 11.74
C GLN A 226 4.35 -7.06 11.97
N LYS A 227 4.99 -6.03 12.54
CA LYS A 227 4.36 -4.71 12.73
C LYS A 227 4.39 -3.81 11.51
N ASN A 228 5.13 -4.15 10.46
CA ASN A 228 5.16 -3.42 9.19
C ASN A 228 4.71 -4.34 8.06
N VAL A 229 3.97 -3.80 7.08
CA VAL A 229 3.48 -4.52 5.90
C VAL A 229 3.82 -3.71 4.65
N THR A 230 4.41 -4.35 3.63
CA THR A 230 4.66 -3.71 2.34
C THR A 230 3.41 -3.75 1.47
N VAL A 231 3.06 -2.62 0.85
CA VAL A 231 1.87 -2.45 0.01
C VAL A 231 2.32 -1.95 -1.37
N ASP A 232 2.10 -2.78 -2.39
CA ASP A 232 2.40 -2.46 -3.78
C ASP A 232 1.28 -1.63 -4.40
N LEU A 233 1.53 -0.33 -4.60
CA LEU A 233 0.65 0.62 -5.28
C LEU A 233 1.20 0.98 -6.68
N THR A 234 1.98 0.09 -7.30
CA THR A 234 2.48 0.24 -8.69
C THR A 234 1.31 0.45 -9.65
N LEU A 235 1.33 1.57 -10.35
CA LEU A 235 0.33 1.99 -11.32
C LEU A 235 0.51 1.27 -12.66
N LYS A 236 -0.58 0.71 -13.17
CA LYS A 236 -0.62 -0.01 -14.45
C LYS A 236 -1.04 0.96 -15.55
N GLY A 237 -0.07 1.70 -16.08
CA GLY A 237 -0.22 2.50 -17.30
C GLY A 237 0.67 1.98 -18.42
N GLN A 238 0.27 2.18 -19.67
CA GLN A 238 1.11 1.79 -20.81
C GLN A 238 2.18 2.86 -21.02
N TYR A 239 3.43 2.42 -21.12
CA TYR A 239 4.51 3.21 -21.66
C TYR A 239 4.65 2.89 -23.14
N ILE A 240 4.85 3.92 -23.96
CA ILE A 240 5.00 3.78 -25.41
C ILE A 240 6.39 4.22 -25.85
N THR A 241 6.93 3.51 -26.81
CA THR A 241 8.19 3.82 -27.48
C THR A 241 7.88 4.63 -28.74
N VAL A 242 8.31 5.89 -28.78
CA VAL A 242 8.23 6.72 -29.97
C VAL A 242 9.55 6.63 -30.73
N GLN A 243 9.50 6.21 -31.99
CA GLN A 243 10.65 6.11 -32.89
C GLN A 243 10.58 7.16 -33.99
N THR A 244 11.72 7.66 -34.47
CA THR A 244 11.80 8.65 -35.55
C THR A 244 13.11 8.61 -36.32
N ASN A 245 13.07 9.14 -37.54
CA ASN A 245 14.23 9.36 -38.41
C ASN A 245 14.86 10.77 -38.25
N ALA A 246 14.39 11.56 -37.28
CA ALA A 246 14.92 12.89 -36.98
C ALA A 246 15.06 13.08 -35.45
N PRO A 247 16.25 12.82 -34.89
CA PRO A 247 16.61 13.29 -33.55
C PRO A 247 16.36 14.79 -33.38
N ASP A 248 16.24 15.23 -32.13
CA ASP A 248 15.92 16.61 -31.73
C ASP A 248 14.53 17.11 -32.17
N ALA A 249 13.66 16.22 -32.65
CA ALA A 249 12.24 16.52 -32.84
C ALA A 249 11.51 16.62 -31.47
N THR A 250 10.56 17.54 -31.37
CA THR A 250 9.67 17.69 -30.21
C THR A 250 8.46 16.77 -30.35
N LEU A 251 8.21 15.94 -29.34
CA LEU A 251 6.96 15.19 -29.18
C LEU A 251 5.83 16.14 -28.81
N TYR A 252 4.80 16.16 -29.65
CA TYR A 252 3.53 16.82 -29.38
C TYR A 252 2.48 15.78 -29.03
N VAL A 253 1.69 16.08 -28.00
CA VAL A 253 0.60 15.23 -27.52
C VAL A 253 -0.64 16.09 -27.35
N ASN A 254 -1.75 15.70 -27.96
CA ASN A 254 -2.99 16.49 -27.99
C ASN A 254 -2.73 17.98 -28.35
N GLN A 255 -1.85 18.18 -29.35
CA GLN A 255 -1.41 19.48 -29.89
C GLN A 255 -0.55 20.35 -28.95
N LYS A 256 -0.11 19.84 -27.79
CA LYS A 256 0.84 20.52 -26.90
C LYS A 256 2.24 19.91 -26.99
N PRO A 257 3.33 20.71 -26.97
CA PRO A 257 4.69 20.19 -26.87
C PRO A 257 4.93 19.57 -25.50
N VAL A 258 5.63 18.43 -25.44
CA VAL A 258 5.86 17.66 -24.21
C VAL A 258 7.34 17.53 -23.89
N THR A 259 8.12 17.03 -24.84
CA THR A 259 9.58 16.81 -24.66
C THR A 259 10.26 16.77 -26.03
N THR A 260 11.55 17.09 -26.07
CA THR A 260 12.39 16.85 -27.25
C THR A 260 13.02 15.45 -27.15
N LEU A 261 13.09 14.73 -28.26
CA LEU A 261 13.73 13.41 -28.35
C LEU A 261 15.24 13.59 -28.49
N THR A 262 16.02 13.00 -27.56
CA THR A 262 17.49 13.05 -27.57
C THR A 262 18.14 11.99 -28.47
N GLY A 263 17.37 11.36 -29.35
CA GLY A 263 17.80 10.26 -30.22
C GLY A 263 16.67 9.77 -31.13
N GLU A 264 16.92 8.67 -31.85
CA GLU A 264 15.95 8.06 -32.78
C GLU A 264 14.81 7.30 -32.07
N GLU A 265 14.94 7.05 -30.77
CA GLU A 265 13.94 6.36 -29.96
C GLU A 265 13.81 7.01 -28.57
N MET A 266 12.58 7.12 -28.06
CA MET A 266 12.29 7.59 -26.70
C MET A 266 11.09 6.86 -26.10
N THR A 267 11.26 6.30 -24.90
CA THR A 267 10.13 5.79 -24.10
C THR A 267 9.44 6.96 -23.40
N TRP A 268 8.13 7.08 -23.59
CA TRP A 268 7.31 8.13 -23.00
C TRP A 268 6.01 7.55 -22.43
N GLY A 269 5.54 8.13 -21.32
CA GLY A 269 4.38 7.63 -20.58
C GLY A 269 4.42 7.99 -19.08
N PRO A 270 3.46 7.46 -18.30
CA PRO A 270 2.43 6.53 -18.75
C PRO A 270 1.22 7.23 -19.39
N VAL A 271 0.51 6.52 -20.29
CA VAL A 271 -0.59 7.05 -21.13
C VAL A 271 -1.85 6.18 -21.14
N SER A 272 -3.00 6.78 -21.48
CA SER A 272 -4.21 6.04 -21.84
C SER A 272 -4.10 5.40 -23.24
N THR A 273 -4.66 4.20 -23.42
CA THR A 273 -4.67 3.44 -24.69
C THR A 273 -6.07 3.31 -25.30
N ASP A 274 -7.02 4.11 -24.82
CA ASP A 274 -8.41 4.19 -25.29
C ASP A 274 -8.58 4.97 -26.62
N GLY A 275 -7.48 5.43 -27.24
CA GLY A 275 -7.50 6.26 -28.43
C GLY A 275 -7.72 7.76 -28.19
N SER A 276 -7.86 8.21 -26.94
CA SER A 276 -8.08 9.63 -26.59
C SER A 276 -6.82 10.50 -26.62
N VAL A 277 -5.64 9.87 -26.68
CA VAL A 277 -4.34 10.55 -26.75
C VAL A 277 -3.83 10.52 -28.19
N SER A 278 -3.66 11.68 -28.80
CA SER A 278 -3.06 11.84 -30.13
C SER A 278 -1.60 12.28 -30.01
N ILE A 279 -0.71 11.69 -30.81
CA ILE A 279 0.73 11.98 -30.82
C ILE A 279 1.23 12.31 -32.22
N TYR A 280 2.19 13.23 -32.32
CA TYR A 280 2.99 13.49 -33.51
C TYR A 280 4.34 14.10 -33.11
N LEU A 281 5.32 14.09 -34.01
CA LEU A 281 6.57 14.82 -33.82
C LEU A 281 6.60 16.08 -34.68
N GLU A 282 7.31 17.08 -34.20
CA GLU A 282 7.54 18.37 -34.86
C GLU A 282 9.02 18.75 -34.81
N ARG A 283 9.53 19.36 -35.86
CA ARG A 283 10.89 19.89 -35.91
C ARG A 283 10.98 21.14 -36.78
N ASN A 284 12.03 21.93 -36.58
CA ASN A 284 12.44 22.95 -37.54
C ASN A 284 13.32 22.28 -38.62
N GLY A 285 12.74 22.06 -39.80
CA GLY A 285 13.48 21.60 -40.98
C GLY A 285 14.03 22.77 -41.80
N GLU A 286 14.77 22.45 -42.87
CA GLU A 286 15.38 23.43 -43.79
C GLU A 286 14.36 24.39 -44.42
N ASN A 287 13.11 23.92 -44.58
CA ASN A 287 12.01 24.67 -45.18
C ASN A 287 10.97 25.15 -44.14
N GLY A 288 11.36 25.24 -42.86
CA GLY A 288 10.49 25.68 -41.74
C GLY A 288 9.92 24.52 -40.91
N ARG A 289 8.80 24.77 -40.23
CA ARG A 289 8.14 23.82 -39.34
C ARG A 289 7.64 22.59 -40.11
N GLU A 290 8.16 21.42 -39.77
CA GLU A 290 7.75 20.12 -40.29
C GLU A 290 7.07 19.31 -39.18
N THR A 291 6.09 18.49 -39.54
CA THR A 291 5.38 17.58 -38.62
C THR A 291 5.23 16.19 -39.23
N THR A 292 5.19 15.15 -38.39
CA THR A 292 4.87 13.78 -38.82
C THR A 292 3.36 13.61 -39.06
N LYS A 293 2.96 12.42 -39.53
CA LYS A 293 1.55 11.99 -39.40
C LYS A 293 1.20 11.93 -37.90
N MET A 294 -0.04 12.29 -37.59
CA MET A 294 -0.63 12.12 -36.26
C MET A 294 -1.17 10.70 -36.12
N GLU A 295 -0.82 10.04 -35.01
CA GLU A 295 -1.34 8.72 -34.64
C GLU A 295 -2.06 8.81 -33.29
N ASN A 296 -3.08 7.97 -33.07
CA ASN A 296 -3.76 7.87 -31.78
C ASN A 296 -3.19 6.70 -30.99
N VAL A 297 -2.91 6.93 -29.70
CA VAL A 297 -2.40 5.92 -28.79
C VAL A 297 -3.50 4.90 -28.49
N THR A 298 -3.25 3.70 -28.96
CA THR A 298 -4.03 2.49 -28.72
C THR A 298 -3.12 1.45 -28.05
N ASN A 299 -3.46 0.16 -28.08
CA ASN A 299 -2.69 -0.89 -27.41
C ASN A 299 -1.30 -1.19 -28.03
N SER A 300 -0.82 -0.46 -29.04
CA SER A 300 0.57 -0.62 -29.52
C SER A 300 1.59 -0.13 -28.49
N LEU A 301 2.69 -0.86 -28.35
CA LEU A 301 3.85 -0.46 -27.53
C LEU A 301 4.81 0.48 -28.28
N THR A 302 4.78 0.48 -29.62
CA THR A 302 5.72 1.26 -30.44
C THR A 302 4.98 2.07 -31.50
N TYR A 303 5.40 3.33 -31.69
CA TYR A 303 4.89 4.25 -32.70
C TYR A 303 6.05 4.84 -33.49
N ASN A 304 6.18 4.42 -34.75
CA ASN A 304 7.18 4.98 -35.66
C ASN A 304 6.61 6.22 -36.35
N LEU A 305 7.20 7.37 -36.07
CA LEU A 305 6.79 8.69 -36.55
C LEU A 305 7.92 9.30 -37.42
N PRO A 306 8.03 8.88 -38.70
CA PRO A 306 9.04 9.40 -39.62
C PRO A 306 8.61 10.72 -40.26
N PHE A 307 9.54 11.65 -40.39
CA PHE A 307 9.40 12.84 -41.22
C PHE A 307 9.55 12.47 -42.70
N GLN A 308 8.57 12.85 -43.51
CA GLN A 308 8.56 12.62 -44.95
C GLN A 308 9.43 13.66 -45.65
N LYS A 309 10.49 13.22 -46.36
CA LYS A 309 11.28 14.11 -47.22
C LYS A 309 10.41 14.58 -48.37
N LYS A 310 10.11 15.88 -48.45
CA LYS A 310 9.50 16.50 -49.64
C LYS A 310 10.47 16.42 -50.81
N SER A 311 10.24 15.48 -51.73
CA SER A 311 10.95 15.44 -53.01
C SER A 311 10.64 16.71 -53.79
N THR A 312 11.63 17.59 -53.94
CA THR A 312 11.53 18.73 -54.85
C THR A 312 11.89 18.25 -56.24
N GLU A 313 10.95 17.57 -56.92
CA GLU A 313 11.12 17.15 -58.31
C GLU A 313 11.20 18.38 -59.23
N LYS A 314 12.42 18.86 -59.48
CA LYS A 314 12.75 19.54 -60.73
C LYS A 314 13.21 18.49 -61.73
N THR A 315 12.29 18.02 -62.55
CA THR A 315 12.57 17.11 -63.66
C THR A 315 13.49 17.78 -64.69
N VAL A 316 14.79 17.56 -64.58
CA VAL A 316 15.77 17.91 -65.61
C VAL A 316 16.44 16.63 -66.08
N VAL A 317 16.06 16.19 -67.27
CA VAL A 317 16.60 14.98 -67.90
C VAL A 317 17.99 15.27 -68.45
N TYR A 318 19.02 14.67 -67.86
CA TYR A 318 20.30 14.41 -68.54
C TYR A 318 20.83 13.02 -68.19
N ASN A 319 20.94 12.17 -69.22
CA ASN A 319 21.68 10.91 -69.15
C ASN A 319 23.19 11.19 -69.09
N VAL A 320 23.87 10.84 -67.98
CA VAL A 320 25.06 9.96 -68.01
C VAL A 320 25.21 9.26 -66.63
N SER A 321 25.76 8.04 -66.64
CA SER A 321 26.18 7.24 -65.48
C SER A 321 27.73 7.16 -65.46
N PRO A 322 28.45 6.70 -64.41
CA PRO A 322 28.06 6.33 -63.03
C PRO A 322 28.78 7.23 -62.00
N GLN A 323 28.94 6.97 -60.68
CA GLN A 323 28.46 5.98 -59.70
C GLN A 323 27.99 6.75 -58.43
N VAL A 324 27.29 6.08 -57.49
CA VAL A 324 27.23 6.50 -56.08
C VAL A 324 27.43 5.28 -55.18
N THR A 325 28.39 5.36 -54.27
CA THR A 325 28.61 4.39 -53.18
C THR A 325 27.66 4.69 -52.01
N THR A 326 26.61 3.89 -51.86
CA THR A 326 25.74 3.92 -50.66
C THR A 326 26.08 2.80 -49.70
N GLN A 327 26.60 3.16 -48.54
CA GLN A 327 26.82 2.27 -47.40
C GLN A 327 25.54 2.23 -46.56
N TYR A 328 24.93 1.05 -46.39
CA TYR A 328 23.71 0.86 -45.61
C TYR A 328 23.98 0.07 -44.33
N VAL A 329 23.43 0.55 -43.21
CA VAL A 329 23.43 -0.15 -41.91
C VAL A 329 22.14 -0.96 -41.81
N TYR A 330 22.24 -2.27 -41.63
CA TYR A 330 21.11 -3.20 -41.48
C TYR A 330 21.07 -3.76 -40.06
N ASN A 331 19.96 -3.53 -39.35
CA ASN A 331 19.68 -4.23 -38.09
C ASN A 331 18.94 -5.54 -38.37
N GLY A 332 19.61 -6.67 -38.13
CA GLY A 332 18.96 -7.99 -38.01
C GLY A 332 19.14 -8.88 -39.23
N PHE A 333 18.33 -8.67 -40.27
CA PHE A 333 18.19 -9.57 -41.42
C PHE A 333 17.91 -8.79 -42.72
N PHE A 334 18.42 -9.25 -43.87
CA PHE A 334 18.08 -8.73 -45.19
C PHE A 334 16.65 -9.09 -45.62
N PHE A 335 16.23 -10.33 -45.35
CA PHE A 335 14.88 -10.82 -45.69
C PHE A 335 14.30 -11.64 -44.52
N PRO A 336 13.66 -10.99 -43.53
CA PRO A 336 13.15 -11.68 -42.33
C PRO A 336 12.15 -12.81 -42.61
N ASP A 337 11.41 -12.73 -43.73
CA ASP A 337 10.36 -13.67 -44.15
C ASP A 337 10.84 -14.71 -45.19
N SER A 338 12.15 -14.79 -45.46
CA SER A 338 12.77 -15.71 -46.44
C SER A 338 12.59 -17.21 -46.17
N ASP A 339 12.17 -17.58 -44.97
CA ASP A 339 11.85 -18.94 -44.52
C ASP A 339 10.39 -19.34 -44.80
N ILE A 340 9.49 -18.38 -44.96
CA ILE A 340 8.04 -18.61 -45.11
C ILE A 340 7.44 -18.11 -46.42
N ARG A 341 8.14 -17.26 -47.18
CA ARG A 341 7.69 -16.73 -48.48
C ARG A 341 8.76 -16.84 -49.56
N LYS A 342 8.33 -17.15 -50.79
CA LYS A 342 9.18 -17.03 -51.98
C LYS A 342 9.39 -15.55 -52.35
N LEU A 343 10.66 -15.14 -52.40
CA LEU A 343 11.09 -13.82 -52.84
C LEU A 343 10.89 -13.63 -54.35
N THR A 344 10.92 -12.39 -54.80
CA THR A 344 10.78 -11.99 -56.21
C THR A 344 12.00 -11.21 -56.68
N SER A 345 12.20 -11.10 -57.99
CA SER A 345 13.27 -10.23 -58.54
C SER A 345 13.10 -8.75 -58.19
N ALA A 346 11.91 -8.30 -57.77
CA ALA A 346 11.69 -6.94 -57.29
C ALA A 346 12.23 -6.75 -55.86
N ASP A 347 12.06 -7.74 -54.98
CA ASP A 347 12.58 -7.73 -53.60
C ASP A 347 14.12 -7.59 -53.57
N LEU A 348 14.80 -8.16 -54.57
CA LEU A 348 16.26 -8.13 -54.69
C LEU A 348 16.82 -6.85 -55.34
N ARG A 349 15.97 -6.02 -55.97
CA ARG A 349 16.42 -4.97 -56.93
C ARG A 349 17.34 -3.91 -56.33
N TYR A 350 17.22 -3.65 -55.02
CA TYR A 350 17.93 -2.57 -54.34
C TYR A 350 19.13 -3.03 -53.51
N LEU A 351 19.47 -4.33 -53.54
CA LEU A 351 20.66 -4.86 -52.88
C LEU A 351 21.85 -4.92 -53.86
N SER A 352 23.02 -4.53 -53.39
CA SER A 352 24.29 -4.77 -54.09
C SER A 352 24.68 -6.26 -54.09
N LYS A 353 25.61 -6.66 -54.96
CA LYS A 353 26.11 -8.05 -55.04
C LYS A 353 26.61 -8.58 -53.69
N GLU A 354 27.35 -7.78 -52.92
CA GLU A 354 27.80 -8.18 -51.57
C GLU A 354 26.65 -8.30 -50.57
N GLN A 355 25.63 -7.44 -50.65
CA GLN A 355 24.43 -7.57 -49.82
C GLN A 355 23.60 -8.81 -50.21
N LEU A 356 23.52 -9.15 -51.50
CA LEU A 356 22.90 -10.38 -51.97
C LEU A 356 23.68 -11.62 -51.50
N LYS A 357 25.02 -11.60 -51.55
CA LYS A 357 25.89 -12.64 -50.98
C LYS A 357 25.65 -12.82 -49.48
N ILE A 358 25.53 -11.74 -48.71
CA ILE A 358 25.23 -11.81 -47.27
C ILE A 358 23.80 -12.34 -47.07
N ALA A 359 22.79 -11.81 -47.76
CA ALA A 359 21.40 -12.25 -47.67
C ALA A 359 21.21 -13.74 -48.04
N ARG A 360 21.96 -14.26 -49.02
CA ARG A 360 21.99 -15.68 -49.36
C ARG A 360 22.56 -16.51 -48.22
N ASN A 361 23.69 -16.09 -47.65
CA ASN A 361 24.35 -16.79 -46.55
C ASN A 361 23.56 -16.67 -45.23
N GLU A 362 22.80 -15.59 -45.04
CA GLU A 362 21.93 -15.36 -43.89
C GLU A 362 20.88 -16.47 -43.72
N ILE A 363 20.31 -16.97 -44.82
CA ILE A 363 19.39 -18.12 -44.82
C ILE A 363 20.06 -19.35 -44.19
N TYR A 364 21.31 -19.66 -44.54
CA TYR A 364 22.09 -20.74 -43.91
C TYR A 364 22.47 -20.41 -42.45
N ALA A 365 22.80 -19.15 -42.16
CA ALA A 365 23.17 -18.69 -40.83
C ALA A 365 22.02 -18.84 -39.82
N ARG A 366 20.75 -18.60 -40.24
CA ARG A 366 19.54 -18.81 -39.41
C ARG A 366 19.43 -20.24 -38.89
N HIS A 367 19.92 -21.23 -39.64
CA HIS A 367 19.97 -22.63 -39.22
C HIS A 367 21.18 -22.99 -38.35
N GLY A 368 22.18 -22.11 -38.27
CA GLY A 368 23.42 -22.33 -37.51
C GLY A 368 24.57 -22.91 -38.35
N TYR A 369 24.55 -22.71 -39.67
CA TYR A 369 25.64 -23.13 -40.56
C TYR A 369 26.97 -22.49 -40.18
N ILE A 370 28.02 -23.31 -40.06
CA ILE A 370 29.39 -22.86 -39.75
C ILE A 370 30.11 -22.55 -41.07
N PHE A 371 30.45 -21.28 -41.30
CA PHE A 371 31.03 -20.84 -42.56
C PHE A 371 32.53 -21.17 -42.64
N GLN A 372 32.95 -21.74 -43.76
CA GLN A 372 34.36 -22.05 -44.02
C GLN A 372 35.14 -20.84 -44.52
N THR A 373 34.47 -19.80 -45.02
CA THR A 373 35.12 -18.56 -45.46
C THR A 373 35.18 -17.56 -44.32
N GLU A 374 36.37 -17.00 -44.10
CA GLU A 374 36.67 -16.09 -42.99
C GLU A 374 35.76 -14.84 -42.98
N ASP A 375 35.38 -14.34 -44.16
CA ASP A 375 34.53 -13.17 -44.35
C ASP A 375 33.10 -13.38 -43.81
N MET A 376 32.45 -14.49 -44.17
CA MET A 376 31.10 -14.82 -43.73
C MET A 376 31.08 -15.27 -42.27
N GLN A 377 32.07 -16.06 -41.83
CA GLN A 377 32.20 -16.46 -40.44
C GLN A 377 32.37 -15.23 -39.54
N ALA A 378 33.32 -14.34 -39.85
CA ALA A 378 33.55 -13.12 -39.07
C ALA A 378 32.39 -12.10 -39.14
N TYR A 379 31.54 -12.17 -40.17
CA TYR A 379 30.31 -11.37 -40.26
C TYR A 379 29.20 -11.94 -39.37
N PHE A 380 28.89 -13.23 -39.48
CA PHE A 380 27.79 -13.85 -38.74
C PHE A 380 28.08 -14.06 -37.26
N SER A 381 29.33 -14.34 -36.85
CA SER A 381 29.71 -14.40 -35.42
C SER A 381 29.49 -13.08 -34.65
N LYS A 382 29.32 -11.95 -35.35
CA LYS A 382 28.97 -10.65 -34.73
C LYS A 382 27.47 -10.43 -34.56
N GLN A 383 26.63 -11.26 -35.17
CA GLN A 383 25.17 -11.14 -35.09
C GLN A 383 24.65 -11.76 -33.80
N SER A 384 23.93 -10.99 -32.99
CA SER A 384 23.44 -11.42 -31.67
C SER A 384 22.55 -12.65 -31.70
N TRP A 385 21.91 -12.92 -32.84
CA TRP A 385 21.01 -14.07 -33.09
C TRP A 385 21.71 -15.32 -33.62
N TYR A 386 22.93 -15.23 -34.16
CA TYR A 386 23.61 -16.37 -34.81
C TYR A 386 24.17 -17.36 -33.77
N ARG A 387 23.93 -18.66 -33.98
CA ARG A 387 24.41 -19.74 -33.10
C ARG A 387 24.82 -20.94 -33.95
N GLU A 388 26.11 -21.28 -33.88
CA GLU A 388 26.71 -22.41 -34.60
C GLU A 388 26.11 -23.75 -34.17
N LYS A 389 25.80 -24.62 -35.15
CA LYS A 389 25.32 -25.99 -34.93
C LYS A 389 26.23 -26.97 -35.68
N PRO A 390 27.21 -27.60 -35.02
CA PRO A 390 28.19 -28.50 -35.67
C PRO A 390 27.61 -29.68 -36.46
N TYR A 391 26.34 -30.04 -36.23
CA TYR A 391 25.65 -31.14 -36.91
C TYR A 391 24.77 -30.68 -38.10
N TYR A 392 24.67 -29.38 -38.38
CA TYR A 392 23.87 -28.87 -39.50
C TYR A 392 24.66 -28.92 -40.81
N THR A 393 24.15 -29.69 -41.78
CA THR A 393 24.83 -29.98 -43.06
C THR A 393 24.48 -29.04 -44.21
N GLY A 394 23.70 -27.98 -43.97
CA GLY A 394 23.24 -27.06 -45.03
C GLY A 394 21.90 -27.41 -45.68
N ALA A 395 21.09 -28.29 -45.06
CA ALA A 395 19.76 -28.65 -45.55
C ALA A 395 18.76 -27.48 -45.41
N LEU A 396 18.12 -27.10 -46.52
CA LEU A 396 17.14 -26.01 -46.59
C LEU A 396 15.74 -26.54 -46.93
N SER A 397 14.70 -25.77 -46.60
CA SER A 397 13.34 -26.00 -47.12
C SER A 397 13.22 -25.65 -48.61
N ASP A 398 12.15 -26.11 -49.27
CA ASP A 398 11.87 -25.79 -50.69
C ASP A 398 11.73 -24.28 -50.96
N ILE A 399 11.29 -23.51 -49.96
CA ILE A 399 11.15 -22.05 -50.03
C ILE A 399 12.53 -21.39 -49.94
N GLU A 400 13.33 -21.79 -48.96
CA GLU A 400 14.68 -21.27 -48.74
C GLU A 400 15.64 -21.64 -49.88
N ALA A 401 15.57 -22.87 -50.39
CA ALA A 401 16.36 -23.32 -51.54
C ALA A 401 16.00 -22.52 -52.81
N TYR A 402 14.71 -22.27 -53.05
CA TYR A 402 14.26 -21.37 -54.13
C TYR A 402 14.79 -19.94 -53.94
N ASN A 403 14.73 -19.41 -52.71
CA ASN A 403 15.19 -18.07 -52.39
C ASN A 403 16.72 -17.93 -52.56
N VAL A 404 17.49 -18.92 -52.11
CA VAL A 404 18.95 -18.97 -52.28
C VAL A 404 19.34 -18.94 -53.76
N GLU A 405 18.71 -19.76 -54.60
CA GLU A 405 19.01 -19.76 -56.05
C GLU A 405 18.53 -18.47 -56.73
N LEU A 406 17.40 -17.90 -56.32
CA LEU A 406 16.95 -16.60 -56.84
C LEU A 406 17.93 -15.47 -56.47
N ILE A 407 18.39 -15.39 -55.22
CA ILE A 407 19.38 -14.41 -54.76
C ILE A 407 20.69 -14.59 -55.53
N LYS A 408 21.19 -15.82 -55.61
CA LYS A 408 22.41 -16.21 -56.34
C LYS A 408 22.33 -15.91 -57.84
N SER A 409 21.14 -15.83 -58.43
CA SER A 409 20.94 -15.41 -59.83
C SER A 409 21.08 -13.90 -60.07
N LYS A 410 21.15 -13.10 -58.99
CA LYS A 410 21.30 -11.62 -59.02
C LYS A 410 22.61 -11.12 -58.39
N GLU A 411 23.27 -11.98 -57.60
CA GLU A 411 24.64 -11.82 -57.08
C GLU A 411 25.69 -11.68 -58.18
#